data_AF-A0A382KCD9-F1
#
_entry.id   AF-A0A382KCD9-F1
#
_cell.length_a   1.000
_cell.length_b   1.000
_cell.length_c   1.000
_cell.angle_alpha   90.00
_cell.angle_beta   90.00
_cell.angle_gamma   90.00
#
_symmetry.space_group_name_H-M   'P 1'
#
loop_
_entity.id
_entity.type
_entity.pdbx_description
1 polymer ?
#
loop_
_entity_poly.entity_id
_entity_poly.type
_entity_poly.pdbx_seq_one_letter_code
_entity_poly.pdbx_strand_id
1 'polypeptide(L)'
;MQDSKLGLFGIALKKRYNNKMHWTDYFSYFYLLLGIFLMFGPVIWLGLSSVKTQAGIQEYPPTILPLAQKEIQIEGYNKPLLLYNVTLEDGSVKELAEIKRVGIISKMLDPINPEKKYKIPIDKRQKIRNFNVEWRNYIDPFKKYKFLRYFNNSIFVTVVATIITLIINSMAAYALSIYEFRGKTFALVFVIGTLLIPITIILVPVFYVVSNFGMV
;
A
#
# COMPACT_ATOMS: atom_id res chain seq x y z
N MET A 1 -26.39 -8.23 -41.50
CA MET A 1 -24.92 -8.06 -41.59
C MET A 1 -24.56 -6.61 -41.27
N GLN A 2 -24.75 -6.13 -40.03
CA GLN A 2 -24.33 -4.77 -39.63
C GLN A 2 -24.38 -4.62 -38.11
N ASP A 3 -23.31 -5.02 -37.38
CA ASP A 3 -23.19 -4.69 -35.94
C ASP A 3 -21.74 -4.84 -35.41
N SER A 4 -20.73 -4.61 -36.24
CA SER A 4 -19.30 -4.79 -35.89
C SER A 4 -18.58 -3.50 -35.49
N LYS A 5 -19.29 -2.50 -34.96
CA LYS A 5 -18.70 -1.22 -34.50
C LYS A 5 -19.20 -0.74 -33.12
N LEU A 6 -19.63 -1.62 -32.23
CA LEU A 6 -19.83 -1.23 -30.83
C LEU A 6 -18.57 -1.56 -30.03
N GLY A 7 -17.75 -0.54 -29.75
CA GLY A 7 -16.68 -0.64 -28.75
C GLY A 7 -17.23 -0.99 -27.36
N LEU A 8 -16.36 -1.22 -26.38
CA LEU A 8 -16.74 -1.55 -24.98
C LEU A 8 -17.87 -0.65 -24.43
N PHE A 9 -17.83 0.64 -24.73
CA PHE A 9 -18.86 1.61 -24.34
C PHE A 9 -20.23 1.34 -25.01
N GLY A 10 -20.25 0.88 -26.25
CA GLY A 10 -21.47 0.57 -26.98
C GLY A 10 -22.18 -0.69 -26.47
N ILE A 11 -21.43 -1.68 -25.99
CA ILE A 11 -21.99 -2.87 -25.33
C ILE A 11 -22.55 -2.49 -23.96
N ALA A 12 -21.81 -1.67 -23.20
CA ALA A 12 -22.24 -1.21 -21.89
C ALA A 12 -23.50 -0.33 -21.95
N LEU A 13 -23.64 0.50 -23.00
CA LEU A 13 -24.77 1.45 -23.18
C LEU A 13 -25.91 0.91 -24.07
N LYS A 14 -25.89 -0.37 -24.44
CA LYS A 14 -26.92 -0.95 -25.32
C LYS A 14 -28.28 -0.95 -24.61
N LYS A 15 -29.15 -0.02 -24.98
CA LYS A 15 -30.52 0.07 -24.47
C LYS A 15 -31.28 -1.22 -24.80
N ARG A 16 -31.73 -1.95 -23.79
CA ARG A 16 -32.44 -3.23 -23.93
C ARG A 16 -33.89 -3.07 -24.38
N TYR A 17 -34.49 -1.88 -24.26
CA TYR A 17 -35.85 -1.56 -24.72
C TYR A 17 -35.96 -0.11 -25.23
N ASN A 18 -36.99 0.14 -26.04
CA ASN A 18 -37.20 1.33 -26.88
C ASN A 18 -36.93 2.68 -26.15
N ASN A 19 -36.04 3.49 -26.74
CA ASN A 19 -35.62 4.88 -26.49
C ASN A 19 -35.46 5.46 -25.06
N LYS A 20 -35.98 4.84 -23.99
CA LYS A 20 -35.89 5.30 -22.58
C LYS A 20 -35.22 4.24 -21.69
N MET A 21 -34.37 4.67 -20.76
CA MET A 21 -33.73 3.76 -19.80
C MET A 21 -34.79 3.18 -18.86
N HIS A 22 -34.79 1.85 -18.72
CA HIS A 22 -35.65 1.17 -17.76
C HIS A 22 -35.01 1.24 -16.37
N TRP A 23 -35.80 1.11 -15.28
CA TRP A 23 -35.26 1.18 -13.91
C TRP A 23 -34.18 0.13 -13.62
N THR A 24 -34.26 -1.03 -14.28
CA THR A 24 -33.24 -2.08 -14.23
C THR A 24 -31.89 -1.64 -14.80
N ASP A 25 -31.88 -0.75 -15.79
CA ASP A 25 -30.65 -0.23 -16.38
C ASP A 25 -29.94 0.68 -15.36
N TYR A 26 -30.70 1.57 -14.69
CA TYR A 26 -30.17 2.40 -13.60
C TYR A 26 -29.61 1.56 -12.45
N PHE A 27 -30.34 0.52 -12.03
CA PHE A 27 -29.87 -0.41 -11.00
C PHE A 27 -28.59 -1.13 -11.43
N SER A 28 -28.51 -1.58 -12.68
CA SER A 28 -27.33 -2.26 -13.23
C SER A 28 -26.12 -1.34 -13.28
N TYR A 29 -26.27 -0.10 -13.74
CA TYR A 29 -25.18 0.88 -13.73
C TYR A 29 -24.75 1.25 -12.32
N PHE A 30 -25.70 1.42 -11.39
CA PHE A 30 -25.38 1.66 -9.98
C PHE A 30 -24.59 0.50 -9.38
N TYR A 31 -25.03 -0.74 -9.61
CA TYR A 31 -24.33 -1.94 -9.14
C TYR A 31 -22.91 -2.04 -9.72
N LEU A 32 -22.75 -1.78 -11.03
CA LEU A 32 -21.45 -1.77 -11.68
C LEU A 32 -20.54 -0.67 -11.11
N LEU A 33 -21.06 0.54 -10.92
CA LEU A 33 -20.30 1.66 -10.35
C LEU A 33 -19.91 1.38 -8.89
N LEU A 34 -20.82 0.80 -8.10
CA LEU A 34 -20.56 0.36 -6.74
C LEU A 34 -19.46 -0.71 -6.71
N GLY A 35 -19.51 -1.69 -7.62
CA GLY A 35 -18.48 -2.72 -7.77
C GLY A 35 -17.12 -2.14 -8.11
N ILE A 36 -17.05 -1.18 -9.04
CA ILE A 36 -15.82 -0.45 -9.37
C ILE A 36 -15.31 0.32 -8.15
N PHE A 37 -16.16 1.03 -7.44
CA PHE A 37 -15.78 1.79 -6.25
C PHE A 37 -15.25 0.89 -5.14
N LEU A 38 -15.92 -0.23 -4.86
CA LEU A 38 -15.47 -1.22 -3.88
C LEU A 38 -14.13 -1.86 -4.27
N MET A 39 -13.93 -2.15 -5.56
CA MET A 39 -12.71 -2.81 -6.03
C MET A 39 -11.52 -1.85 -6.10
N PHE A 40 -11.70 -0.64 -6.61
CA PHE A 40 -10.61 0.32 -6.82
C PHE A 40 -10.43 1.32 -5.68
N GLY A 41 -11.42 1.50 -4.81
CA GLY A 41 -11.34 2.41 -3.66
C GLY A 41 -10.11 2.17 -2.79
N PRO A 42 -9.84 0.93 -2.34
CA PRO A 42 -8.64 0.60 -1.58
C PRO A 42 -7.34 0.88 -2.36
N VAL A 43 -7.31 0.64 -3.67
CA VAL A 43 -6.12 0.87 -4.51
C VAL A 43 -5.82 2.36 -4.64
N ILE A 44 -6.86 3.18 -4.87
CA ILE A 44 -6.74 4.64 -4.92
C ILE A 44 -6.27 5.17 -3.56
N TRP A 45 -6.82 4.64 -2.47
CA TRP A 45 -6.40 4.98 -1.12
C TRP A 45 -4.93 4.66 -0.87
N LEU A 46 -4.47 3.47 -1.28
CA LEU A 46 -3.08 3.06 -1.16
C LEU A 46 -2.14 3.95 -1.97
N GLY A 47 -2.48 4.28 -3.22
CA GLY A 47 -1.69 5.19 -4.06
C GLY A 47 -1.62 6.61 -3.50
N LEU A 48 -2.70 7.12 -2.91
CA LEU A 48 -2.67 8.42 -2.22
C LEU A 48 -1.89 8.35 -0.91
N SER A 49 -1.86 7.19 -0.25
CA SER A 49 -1.15 7.01 1.01
C SER A 49 0.35 6.85 0.81
N SER A 50 0.79 6.28 -0.32
CA SER A 50 2.22 6.12 -0.62
C SER A 50 2.96 7.45 -0.83
N VAL A 51 2.25 8.52 -1.18
CA VAL A 51 2.82 9.87 -1.33
C VAL A 51 2.67 10.74 -0.07
N LYS A 52 2.02 10.24 0.98
CA LYS A 52 1.87 10.97 2.25
C LYS A 52 3.10 10.81 3.13
N THR A 53 3.33 11.79 4.00
CA THR A 53 4.33 11.67 5.08
C THR A 53 3.92 10.59 6.08
N GLN A 54 4.89 10.00 6.79
CA GLN A 54 4.62 9.01 7.85
C GLN A 54 3.69 9.58 8.93
N ALA A 55 3.88 10.86 9.29
CA ALA A 55 3.01 11.56 10.24
C ALA A 55 1.58 11.72 9.71
N GLY A 56 1.42 11.97 8.39
CA GLY A 56 0.11 12.07 7.74
C GLY A 56 -0.62 10.74 7.60
N ILE A 57 0.11 9.62 7.42
CA ILE A 57 -0.49 8.27 7.38
C ILE A 57 -1.07 7.89 8.75
N GLN A 58 -0.44 8.32 9.83
CA GLN A 58 -0.86 8.04 11.20
C GLN A 58 -1.83 9.09 11.77
N GLU A 59 -2.17 10.12 11.00
CA GLU A 59 -3.02 11.22 11.47
C GLU A 59 -4.50 10.83 11.49
N TYR A 60 -5.20 11.20 12.58
CA TYR A 60 -6.64 11.05 12.73
C TYR A 60 -7.30 12.43 12.94
N PRO A 61 -8.35 12.80 12.16
CA PRO A 61 -8.99 12.01 11.11
C PRO A 61 -8.12 11.90 9.83
N PRO A 62 -8.19 10.78 9.10
CA PRO A 62 -7.34 10.55 7.94
C PRO A 62 -7.79 11.45 6.78
N THR A 63 -6.83 12.11 6.13
CA THR A 63 -7.11 12.97 4.97
C THR A 63 -6.84 12.26 3.67
N ILE A 64 -7.68 12.50 2.66
CA ILE A 64 -7.50 11.95 1.31
C ILE A 64 -6.27 12.59 0.64
N LEU A 65 -6.16 13.92 0.75
CA LEU A 65 -5.08 14.71 0.15
C LEU A 65 -3.75 14.53 0.90
N PRO A 66 -2.61 14.60 0.20
CA PRO A 66 -1.28 14.57 0.81
C PRO A 66 -0.96 15.93 1.44
N LEU A 67 -1.44 16.11 2.67
CA LEU A 67 -1.19 17.28 3.49
C LEU A 67 -0.12 16.95 4.53
N ALA A 68 0.91 17.77 4.60
CA ALA A 68 1.91 17.71 5.67
C ALA A 68 1.85 18.99 6.51
N GLN A 69 2.26 18.88 7.77
CA GLN A 69 2.41 20.05 8.62
C GLN A 69 3.58 20.90 8.11
N LYS A 70 3.38 22.21 8.01
CA LYS A 70 4.43 23.14 7.55
C LYS A 70 5.54 23.19 8.60
N GLU A 71 6.78 22.98 8.18
CA GLU A 71 7.95 23.05 9.05
C GLU A 71 8.82 24.25 8.67
N ILE A 72 9.49 24.86 9.65
CA ILE A 72 10.45 25.93 9.44
C ILE A 72 11.75 25.64 10.20
N GLN A 73 12.88 25.84 9.55
CA GLN A 73 14.19 25.75 10.19
C GLN A 73 14.56 27.12 10.75
N ILE A 74 14.82 27.19 12.05
CA ILE A 74 15.14 28.43 12.76
C ILE A 74 16.55 28.30 13.33
N GLU A 75 17.36 29.34 13.19
CA GLU A 75 18.72 29.38 13.71
C GLU A 75 18.74 29.08 15.22
N GLY A 76 19.62 28.17 15.64
CA GLY A 76 19.70 27.68 17.02
C GLY A 76 18.96 26.37 17.30
N TYR A 77 18.20 25.80 16.34
CA TYR A 77 17.59 24.47 16.47
C TYR A 77 18.05 23.52 15.36
N ASN A 78 18.61 22.36 15.75
CA ASN A 78 19.10 21.33 14.82
C ASN A 78 17.99 20.56 14.09
N LYS A 79 16.72 20.73 14.50
CA LYS A 79 15.55 20.07 13.90
C LYS A 79 14.58 21.14 13.39
N PRO A 80 13.93 20.93 12.24
CA PRO A 80 12.88 21.81 11.77
C PRO A 80 11.72 21.80 12.77
N LEU A 81 11.16 22.97 13.03
CA LEU A 81 10.08 23.17 14.00
C LEU A 81 8.73 23.23 13.28
N LEU A 82 7.72 22.63 13.90
CA LEU A 82 6.37 22.52 13.33
C LEU A 82 5.58 23.82 13.56
N LEU A 83 4.95 24.35 12.51
CA LEU A 83 4.17 25.59 12.57
C LEU A 83 2.71 25.33 12.94
N TYR A 84 2.16 26.25 13.74
CA TYR A 84 0.78 26.29 14.19
C TYR A 84 0.21 27.71 14.09
N ASN A 85 -1.05 27.82 13.71
CA ASN A 85 -1.86 29.01 13.91
C ASN A 85 -2.38 29.00 15.35
N VAL A 86 -2.10 30.06 16.10
CA VAL A 86 -2.45 30.14 17.51
C VAL A 86 -3.30 31.37 17.78
N THR A 87 -4.44 31.20 18.43
CA THR A 87 -5.23 32.30 18.98
C THR A 87 -4.67 32.75 20.33
N LEU A 88 -4.14 33.98 20.37
CA LEU A 88 -3.66 34.64 21.58
C LEU A 88 -4.84 35.07 22.47
N GLU A 89 -4.56 35.43 23.73
CA GLU A 89 -5.59 35.89 24.69
C GLU A 89 -6.32 37.15 24.19
N ASP A 90 -5.63 37.95 23.40
CA ASP A 90 -6.07 39.17 22.75
C ASP A 90 -6.99 38.91 21.53
N GLY A 91 -7.28 37.64 21.20
CA GLY A 91 -8.08 37.23 20.04
C GLY A 91 -7.35 37.25 18.70
N SER A 92 -6.10 37.75 18.65
CA SER A 92 -5.29 37.74 17.43
C SER A 92 -4.75 36.34 17.10
N VAL A 93 -4.73 35.99 15.81
CA VAL A 93 -4.15 34.74 15.31
C VAL A 93 -2.70 35.00 14.91
N LYS A 94 -1.75 34.21 15.43
CA LYS A 94 -0.34 34.31 15.10
C LYS A 94 0.25 32.97 14.69
N GLU A 95 1.12 32.97 13.69
CA GLU A 95 1.89 31.80 13.29
C GLU A 95 3.05 31.61 14.27
N LEU A 96 3.09 30.46 14.96
CA LEU A 96 4.12 30.15 15.95
C LEU A 96 4.70 28.76 15.69
N ALA A 97 6.01 28.62 15.88
CA ALA A 97 6.74 27.37 15.73
C ALA A 97 6.86 26.66 17.09
N GLU A 98 6.46 25.39 17.16
CA GLU A 98 6.54 24.60 18.39
C GLU A 98 7.95 24.09 18.64
N ILE A 99 8.52 24.42 19.81
CA ILE A 99 9.82 23.90 20.26
C ILE A 99 9.65 22.56 20.96
N LYS A 100 8.76 22.53 21.96
CA LYS A 100 8.49 21.35 22.77
C LYS A 100 7.11 21.42 23.42
N ARG A 101 6.50 20.25 23.56
CA ARG A 101 5.26 20.06 24.32
C ARG A 101 5.59 19.61 25.74
N VAL A 102 4.95 20.22 26.73
CA VAL A 102 5.02 19.85 28.15
C VAL A 102 3.58 19.69 28.67
N GLY A 103 3.09 18.45 28.71
CA GLY A 103 1.71 18.15 29.11
C GLY A 103 0.68 18.78 28.15
N ILE A 104 -0.14 19.68 28.68
CA ILE A 104 -1.18 20.44 27.95
C ILE A 104 -0.69 21.79 27.42
N ILE A 105 0.57 22.14 27.66
CA ILE A 105 1.16 23.43 27.26
C ILE A 105 2.25 23.16 26.22
N SER A 106 2.22 23.90 25.12
CA SER A 106 3.28 23.91 24.13
C SER A 106 4.10 25.20 24.25
N LYS A 107 5.42 25.03 24.34
CA LYS A 107 6.36 26.14 24.29
C LYS A 107 6.64 26.44 22.82
N MET A 108 6.23 27.62 22.38
CA MET A 108 6.33 28.05 20.99
C MET A 108 7.18 29.31 20.88
N LEU A 109 7.71 29.56 19.69
CA LEU A 109 8.47 30.75 19.36
C LEU A 109 7.91 31.40 18.09
N ASP A 110 8.07 32.70 17.98
CA ASP A 110 7.66 33.47 16.81
C ASP A 110 8.73 33.40 15.72
N PRO A 111 8.40 32.95 14.49
CA PRO A 111 9.35 32.91 13.37
C PRO A 111 9.99 34.27 13.03
N ILE A 112 9.29 35.37 13.27
CA ILE A 112 9.75 36.73 12.93
C ILE A 112 10.59 37.32 14.07
N ASN A 113 10.28 36.94 15.32
CA ASN A 113 11.03 37.38 16.50
C ASN A 113 11.39 36.19 17.43
N PRO A 114 12.53 35.51 17.16
CA PRO A 114 12.89 34.25 17.82
C PRO A 114 13.11 34.33 19.33
N GLU A 115 13.33 35.54 19.88
CA GLU A 115 13.61 35.73 21.30
C GLU A 115 12.35 35.57 22.17
N LYS A 116 11.18 35.90 21.64
CA LYS A 116 9.93 35.91 22.39
C LYS A 116 9.27 34.53 22.37
N LYS A 117 9.27 33.87 23.54
CA LYS A 117 8.73 32.51 23.73
C LYS A 117 7.35 32.57 24.36
N TYR A 118 6.39 31.88 23.76
CA TYR A 118 5.01 31.78 24.24
C TYR A 118 4.76 30.41 24.85
N LYS A 119 3.95 30.36 25.91
CA LYS A 119 3.43 29.13 26.49
C LYS A 119 1.94 29.09 26.18
N ILE A 120 1.54 28.24 25.25
CA ILE A 120 0.16 28.22 24.78
C ILE A 120 -0.46 26.86 25.08
N PRO A 121 -1.67 26.84 25.68
CA PRO A 121 -2.48 25.64 25.77
C PRO A 121 -2.71 24.99 24.40
N ILE A 122 -2.75 23.66 24.36
CA ILE A 122 -2.91 22.88 23.13
C ILE A 122 -4.25 23.15 22.43
N ASP A 123 -5.29 23.47 23.18
CA ASP A 123 -6.63 23.68 22.61
C ASP A 123 -6.70 24.95 21.74
N LYS A 124 -5.75 25.87 21.91
CA LYS A 124 -5.69 27.15 21.17
C LYS A 124 -4.84 27.09 19.89
N ARG A 125 -4.32 25.93 19.51
CA ARG A 125 -3.44 25.78 18.34
C ARG A 125 -4.09 24.96 17.23
N GLN A 126 -3.94 25.41 16.00
CA GLN A 126 -4.36 24.70 14.80
C GLN A 126 -3.13 24.43 13.93
N LYS A 127 -2.98 23.19 13.44
CA LYS A 127 -1.84 22.81 12.58
C LYS A 127 -1.93 23.55 11.25
N ILE A 128 -0.84 24.16 10.80
CA ILE A 128 -0.75 24.72 9.44
C ILE A 128 -0.39 23.59 8.49
N ARG A 129 -1.24 23.33 7.50
CA ARG A 129 -1.10 22.20 6.57
C ARG A 129 -0.84 22.74 5.17
N ASN A 130 0.20 22.23 4.53
CA ASN A 130 0.53 22.51 3.14
C ASN A 130 0.46 21.22 2.32
N PHE A 131 0.14 21.36 1.04
CA PHE A 131 0.23 20.25 0.09
C PHE A 131 1.71 19.84 -0.05
N ASN A 132 2.02 18.58 0.28
CA ASN A 132 3.38 18.06 0.22
C ASN A 132 3.36 16.60 -0.24
N VAL A 133 4.08 16.33 -1.33
CA VAL A 133 4.15 15.01 -1.97
C VAL A 133 5.52 14.39 -1.68
N GLU A 134 5.52 13.31 -0.91
CA GLU A 134 6.75 12.64 -0.45
C GLU A 134 7.24 11.59 -1.44
N TRP A 135 7.88 12.04 -2.53
CA TRP A 135 8.52 11.14 -3.51
C TRP A 135 9.62 10.26 -2.91
N ARG A 136 10.20 10.70 -1.79
CA ARG A 136 11.24 9.98 -1.07
C ARG A 136 10.79 8.61 -0.57
N ASN A 137 9.49 8.41 -0.34
CA ASN A 137 8.93 7.13 0.04
C ASN A 137 9.25 6.00 -0.96
N TYR A 138 9.49 6.34 -2.23
CA TYR A 138 9.87 5.36 -3.27
C TYR A 138 11.37 5.08 -3.34
N ILE A 139 12.22 6.04 -2.94
CA ILE A 139 13.68 5.93 -3.08
C ILE A 139 14.33 5.47 -1.77
N ASP A 140 13.82 5.92 -0.64
CA ASP A 140 14.37 5.63 0.69
C ASP A 140 14.46 4.12 0.98
N PRO A 141 13.51 3.25 0.60
CA PRO A 141 13.64 1.80 0.79
C PRO A 141 14.86 1.18 0.08
N PHE A 142 15.21 1.69 -1.11
CA PHE A 142 16.38 1.21 -1.87
C PHE A 142 17.71 1.60 -1.21
N LYS A 143 17.73 2.74 -0.50
CA LYS A 143 18.93 3.23 0.21
C LYS A 143 19.05 2.66 1.63
N LYS A 144 17.92 2.52 2.33
CA LYS A 144 17.86 2.11 3.73
C LYS A 144 18.02 0.60 3.92
N TYR A 145 17.57 -0.19 2.94
CA TYR A 145 17.64 -1.64 2.98
C TYR A 145 18.50 -2.19 1.85
N LYS A 146 19.01 -3.42 2.01
CA LYS A 146 19.72 -4.15 0.96
C LYS A 146 18.74 -4.71 -0.09
N PHE A 147 17.85 -3.86 -0.61
CA PHE A 147 16.74 -4.24 -1.48
C PHE A 147 17.21 -5.06 -2.69
N LEU A 148 18.23 -4.58 -3.41
CA LEU A 148 18.76 -5.28 -4.59
C LEU A 148 19.31 -6.67 -4.23
N ARG A 149 19.88 -6.85 -3.03
CA ARG A 149 20.36 -8.16 -2.58
C ARG A 149 19.20 -9.13 -2.37
N TYR A 150 18.14 -8.70 -1.69
CA TYR A 150 16.97 -9.54 -1.48
C TYR A 150 16.26 -9.86 -2.79
N PHE A 151 16.15 -8.87 -3.68
CA PHE A 151 15.57 -9.04 -5.00
C PHE A 151 16.36 -10.07 -5.84
N ASN A 152 17.69 -9.94 -5.89
CA ASN A 152 18.54 -10.87 -6.63
C ASN A 152 18.53 -12.28 -6.03
N ASN A 153 18.48 -12.40 -4.70
CA ASN A 153 18.30 -13.70 -4.04
C ASN A 153 16.98 -14.37 -4.47
N SER A 154 15.88 -13.61 -4.47
CA SER A 154 14.58 -14.14 -4.90
C SER A 154 14.59 -14.55 -6.38
N ILE A 155 15.19 -13.75 -7.26
CA ILE A 155 15.35 -14.11 -8.68
C ILE A 155 16.16 -15.39 -8.81
N PHE A 156 17.32 -15.45 -8.17
CA PHE A 156 18.21 -16.60 -8.25
C PHE A 156 17.51 -17.88 -7.79
N VAL A 157 16.90 -17.86 -6.60
CA VAL A 157 16.18 -19.02 -6.04
C VAL A 157 15.01 -19.41 -6.95
N THR A 158 14.22 -18.44 -7.43
CA THR A 158 13.06 -18.73 -8.28
C THR A 158 13.47 -19.34 -9.61
N VAL A 159 14.51 -18.81 -10.26
CA VAL A 159 15.01 -19.32 -11.55
C VAL A 159 15.56 -20.73 -11.39
N VAL A 160 16.43 -20.95 -10.40
CA VAL A 160 17.02 -22.28 -10.14
C VAL A 160 15.94 -23.29 -9.80
N ALA A 161 15.01 -22.95 -8.89
CA ALA A 161 13.91 -23.84 -8.52
C ALA A 161 13.00 -24.15 -9.72
N THR A 162 12.70 -23.17 -10.57
CA THR A 162 11.88 -23.36 -11.77
C THR A 162 12.56 -24.30 -12.77
N ILE A 163 13.86 -24.13 -13.02
CA ILE A 163 14.62 -25.01 -13.94
C ILE A 163 14.61 -26.45 -13.43
N ILE A 164 14.94 -26.66 -12.15
CA ILE A 164 14.97 -28.00 -11.54
C ILE A 164 13.57 -28.63 -11.62
N THR A 165 12.54 -27.86 -11.24
CA THR A 165 11.15 -28.32 -11.25
C THR A 165 10.69 -28.67 -12.66
N LEU A 166 11.03 -27.86 -13.67
CA LEU A 166 10.63 -28.09 -15.06
C LEU A 166 11.29 -29.35 -15.63
N ILE A 167 12.57 -29.59 -15.33
CA ILE A 167 13.27 -30.82 -15.75
C ILE A 167 12.58 -32.04 -15.15
N ILE A 168 12.40 -32.06 -13.83
CA ILE A 168 11.81 -33.20 -13.11
C ILE A 168 10.36 -33.44 -13.55
N ASN A 169 9.54 -32.37 -13.58
CA ASN A 169 8.13 -32.49 -13.93
C ASN A 169 7.94 -32.88 -15.39
N SER A 170 8.77 -32.38 -16.31
CA SER A 170 8.71 -32.77 -17.72
C SER A 170 9.02 -34.26 -17.90
N MET A 171 10.08 -34.75 -17.23
CA MET A 171 10.43 -36.18 -17.25
C MET A 171 9.32 -37.04 -16.65
N ALA A 172 8.74 -36.64 -15.52
CA ALA A 172 7.64 -37.36 -14.88
C ALA A 172 6.37 -37.34 -15.75
N ALA A 173 6.02 -36.20 -16.35
CA ALA A 173 4.87 -36.06 -17.23
C ALA A 173 5.02 -36.89 -18.50
N TYR A 174 6.20 -36.91 -19.11
CA TYR A 174 6.50 -37.77 -20.26
C TYR A 174 6.36 -39.24 -19.87
N ALA A 175 6.95 -39.65 -18.75
CA ALA A 175 6.91 -41.03 -18.30
C ALA A 175 5.47 -41.52 -18.04
N LEU A 176 4.66 -40.70 -17.38
CA LEU A 176 3.26 -41.02 -17.07
C LEU A 176 2.32 -40.92 -18.28
N SER A 177 2.59 -40.05 -19.25
CA SER A 177 1.71 -39.90 -20.42
C SER A 177 1.97 -40.98 -21.47
N ILE A 178 3.23 -41.35 -21.73
CA ILE A 178 3.60 -42.23 -22.85
C ILE A 178 3.73 -43.71 -22.44
N TYR A 179 4.39 -44.02 -21.32
CA TYR A 179 4.62 -45.43 -20.97
C TYR A 179 3.42 -46.07 -20.24
N GLU A 180 3.25 -47.37 -20.44
CA GLU A 180 2.27 -48.21 -19.75
C GLU A 180 2.99 -49.20 -18.83
N PHE A 181 3.11 -48.84 -17.55
CA PHE A 181 3.73 -49.67 -16.52
C PHE A 181 2.75 -49.93 -15.37
N ARG A 182 2.92 -51.07 -14.67
CA ARG A 182 1.95 -51.58 -13.68
C ARG A 182 1.64 -50.61 -12.52
N GLY A 183 2.53 -49.67 -12.20
CA GLY A 183 2.38 -48.68 -11.12
C GLY A 183 1.86 -47.30 -11.53
N LYS A 184 1.50 -47.09 -12.81
CA LYS A 184 1.14 -45.77 -13.38
C LYS A 184 0.00 -45.08 -12.63
N THR A 185 -1.08 -45.81 -12.35
CA THR A 185 -2.25 -45.26 -11.66
C THR A 185 -1.92 -44.80 -10.24
N PHE A 186 -1.10 -45.57 -9.52
CA PHE A 186 -0.67 -45.19 -8.18
C PHE A 186 0.17 -43.91 -8.20
N ALA A 187 1.15 -43.81 -9.10
CA ALA A 187 1.98 -42.61 -9.25
C ALA A 187 1.13 -41.37 -9.60
N LEU A 188 0.14 -41.52 -10.49
CA LEU A 188 -0.78 -40.44 -10.86
C LEU A 188 -1.64 -39.98 -9.66
N VAL A 189 -2.23 -40.92 -8.93
CA VAL A 189 -3.02 -40.61 -7.72
C VAL A 189 -2.15 -39.94 -6.65
N PHE A 190 -0.90 -40.38 -6.49
CA PHE A 190 0.05 -39.78 -5.55
C PHE A 190 0.36 -38.32 -5.91
N VAL A 191 0.64 -38.02 -7.18
CA VAL A 191 0.88 -36.64 -7.66
C VAL A 191 -0.35 -35.75 -7.44
N ILE A 192 -1.55 -36.25 -7.73
CA ILE A 192 -2.78 -35.48 -7.45
C ILE A 192 -2.94 -35.26 -5.94
N GLY A 193 -2.64 -36.27 -5.13
CA GLY A 193 -2.72 -36.19 -3.67
C GLY A 193 -1.83 -35.11 -3.08
N THR A 194 -0.62 -34.90 -3.61
CA THR A 194 0.29 -33.84 -3.10
C THR A 194 -0.20 -32.44 -3.43
N LEU A 195 -0.92 -32.24 -4.54
CA LEU A 195 -1.51 -30.94 -4.90
C LEU A 195 -2.63 -30.50 -3.96
N LEU A 196 -3.28 -31.45 -3.27
CA LEU A 196 -4.35 -31.16 -2.32
C LEU A 196 -3.84 -30.71 -0.95
N ILE A 197 -2.53 -30.87 -0.66
CA ILE A 197 -1.95 -30.54 0.63
C ILE A 197 -1.79 -29.00 0.73
N PRO A 198 -2.39 -28.35 1.73
CA PRO A 198 -2.19 -26.92 1.96
C PRO A 198 -0.73 -26.63 2.32
N ILE A 199 -0.15 -25.60 1.70
CA ILE A 199 1.25 -25.22 1.91
C ILE A 199 1.57 -24.85 3.38
N THR A 200 0.57 -24.42 4.15
CA THR A 200 0.69 -24.07 5.57
C THR A 200 1.06 -25.28 6.44
N ILE A 201 0.65 -26.49 6.07
CA ILE A 201 0.97 -27.73 6.80
C ILE A 201 2.44 -28.12 6.60
N ILE A 202 3.00 -27.78 5.43
CA ILE A 202 4.37 -28.14 5.04
C ILE A 202 5.41 -27.20 5.69
N LEU A 203 5.01 -25.98 6.04
CA LEU A 203 5.90 -24.94 6.56
C LEU A 203 6.65 -25.35 7.83
N VAL A 204 5.95 -25.94 8.81
CA VAL A 204 6.54 -26.34 10.10
C VAL A 204 7.58 -27.45 9.93
N PRO A 205 7.28 -28.58 9.24
CA PRO A 205 8.28 -29.59 8.94
C PRO A 205 9.50 -29.05 8.18
N VAL A 206 9.30 -28.19 7.19
CA VAL A 206 10.41 -27.60 6.43
C VAL A 206 11.31 -26.76 7.34
N PHE A 207 10.73 -25.99 8.27
CA PHE A 207 11.52 -25.24 9.25
C PHE A 207 12.37 -26.18 10.13
N TYR A 208 11.79 -27.27 10.65
CA TYR A 208 12.54 -28.25 11.44
C TYR A 208 13.71 -28.86 10.67
N VAL A 209 13.48 -29.22 9.41
CA VAL A 209 14.54 -29.76 8.54
C VAL A 209 15.67 -28.73 8.41
N VAL A 210 15.35 -27.49 8.02
CA VAL A 210 16.33 -26.42 7.82
C VAL A 210 17.10 -26.09 9.10
N SER A 211 16.43 -26.07 10.26
CA SER A 211 17.06 -25.84 11.57
C SER A 211 17.98 -26.99 11.99
N ASN A 212 17.59 -28.24 11.75
CA ASN A 212 18.46 -29.40 12.00
C ASN A 212 19.73 -29.38 11.12
N PHE A 213 19.65 -28.79 9.93
CA PHE A 213 20.82 -28.55 9.08
C PHE A 213 21.66 -27.33 9.50
N GLY A 214 21.30 -26.62 10.58
CA GLY A 214 22.02 -25.46 11.10
C GLY A 214 21.96 -24.23 10.17
N MET A 215 20.99 -24.17 9.26
CA MET A 215 20.85 -23.08 8.30
C MET A 215 20.03 -21.89 8.85
N VAL A 216 19.38 -22.07 10.00
CA VAL A 216 18.61 -21.06 10.76
C VAL A 216 18.83 -21.27 12.25
#